data_AF-A0AAV0YQH1-F1
#
_entry.id   AF-A0AAV0YQH1-F1
#
_cell.length_a   1.000
_cell.length_b   1.000
_cell.length_c   1.000
_cell.angle_alpha   90.00
_cell.angle_beta   90.00
_cell.angle_gamma   90.00
#
_symmetry.space_group_name_H-M   'P 1'
#
loop_
_entity.id
_entity.type
_entity.pdbx_description
1 polymer ?
#
loop_
_entity_poly.entity_id
_entity_poly.type
_entity_poly.pdbx_seq_one_letter_code
_entity_poly.pdbx_strand_id
1 'polypeptide(L)'
;MYKAINCTFISLIPKTDNAKYIKDYRSISVCTIMHKVISKVMTRRMSKVLGSIINNCQSAFVPRQQIRNHILLAYELLKGYSRKGDTPRYTMQLDLHKAYDMVDWPALKRIL
;
A
#
# COMPACT_ATOMS: atom_id res chain seq x y z
N MET A 1 -16.41 -8.73 21.64
CA MET A 1 -15.21 -7.88 21.89
C MET A 1 -15.67 -6.64 22.66
N TYR A 2 -15.03 -6.29 23.76
CA TYR A 2 -15.46 -5.15 24.60
C TYR A 2 -15.48 -3.85 23.80
N LYS A 3 -16.56 -3.07 23.95
CA LYS A 3 -16.78 -1.81 23.20
C LYS A 3 -15.58 -0.87 23.31
N ALA A 4 -15.01 -0.76 24.51
CA ALA A 4 -13.83 0.04 24.80
C ALA A 4 -12.59 -0.31 23.95
N ILE A 5 -12.42 -1.57 23.53
CA ILE A 5 -11.26 -1.99 22.73
C ILE A 5 -11.45 -1.62 21.25
N ASN A 6 -12.70 -1.69 20.76
CA ASN A 6 -13.03 -1.44 19.35
C ASN A 6 -13.53 0.00 19.07
N CYS A 7 -13.33 0.92 20.00
CA CYS A 7 -13.56 2.34 19.77
C CYS A 7 -12.48 2.92 18.85
N THR A 8 -12.89 3.75 17.89
CA THR A 8 -11.99 4.44 16.96
C THR A 8 -12.47 5.88 16.79
N PHE A 9 -11.54 6.83 16.81
CA PHE A 9 -11.81 8.23 16.50
C PHE A 9 -11.28 8.56 15.10
N ILE A 10 -12.08 9.22 14.27
CA ILE A 10 -11.65 9.64 12.93
C ILE A 10 -11.09 11.05 13.03
N SER A 11 -9.82 11.22 12.68
CA SER A 11 -9.15 12.53 12.57
C SER A 11 -8.88 12.85 11.10
N LEU A 12 -9.01 14.13 10.72
CA LEU A 12 -8.71 14.61 9.38
C LEU A 12 -7.33 15.27 9.37
N ILE A 13 -6.40 14.73 8.58
CA ILE A 13 -5.06 15.30 8.41
C ILE A 13 -4.98 16.01 7.05
N PRO A 14 -4.60 17.30 6.98
CA PRO A 14 -4.44 18.00 5.72
C PRO A 14 -3.30 17.37 4.89
N LYS A 15 -3.51 17.21 3.58
CA LYS A 15 -2.49 16.71 2.63
C LYS A 15 -1.55 17.82 2.15
N THR A 16 -1.98 19.07 2.23
CA THR A 16 -1.26 20.27 1.79
C THR A 16 -1.49 21.41 2.78
N ASP A 17 -0.59 22.39 2.81
CA ASP A 17 -0.62 23.48 3.81
C ASP A 17 -1.89 24.35 3.73
N ASN A 18 -2.50 24.47 2.55
CA ASN A 18 -3.68 25.29 2.29
C ASN A 18 -4.92 24.43 1.95
N ALA A 19 -5.21 23.42 2.77
CA ALA A 19 -6.34 22.50 2.56
C ALA A 19 -7.71 23.22 2.72
N LYS A 20 -8.46 23.34 1.62
CA LYS A 20 -9.75 24.07 1.57
C LYS A 20 -10.96 23.15 1.39
N TYR A 21 -10.79 22.04 0.67
CA TYR A 21 -11.86 21.12 0.34
C TYR A 21 -11.69 19.79 1.08
N ILE A 22 -12.79 19.05 1.31
CA ILE A 22 -12.74 17.77 2.04
C ILE A 22 -11.80 16.72 1.40
N LYS A 23 -11.62 16.79 0.07
CA LYS A 23 -10.68 15.92 -0.68
C LYS A 23 -9.21 16.20 -0.36
N ASP A 24 -8.91 17.40 0.15
CA ASP A 24 -7.56 17.82 0.54
C ASP A 24 -7.18 17.26 1.92
N TYR A 25 -8.11 16.61 2.62
CA TYR A 25 -7.87 15.93 3.87
C TYR A 25 -7.77 14.42 3.66
N ARG A 26 -6.97 13.77 4.49
CA ARG A 26 -6.89 12.32 4.64
C ARG A 26 -7.51 11.95 5.98
N SER A 27 -8.56 11.13 5.96
CA SER A 27 -9.11 10.55 7.18
C SER A 27 -8.15 9.50 7.73
N ILE A 28 -7.87 9.57 9.02
CA ILE A 28 -7.08 8.59 9.76
C ILE A 28 -7.90 8.09 10.94
N SER A 29 -7.96 6.76 11.04
CA SER A 29 -8.57 6.06 12.16
C SER A 29 -7.58 5.98 13.33
N VAL A 30 -7.85 6.75 14.38
CA VAL A 30 -7.09 6.71 15.64
C VAL A 30 -7.71 5.63 16.53
N CYS A 31 -7.11 4.44 16.47
CA CYS A 31 -7.54 3.29 17.27
C CYS A 31 -6.90 3.28 18.66
N THR A 32 -7.51 2.55 19.59
CA THR A 32 -6.97 2.30 20.93
C THR A 32 -5.61 1.58 20.90
N ILE A 33 -4.82 1.73 21.97
CA ILE A 33 -3.54 1.03 22.13
C ILE A 33 -3.73 -0.49 22.01
N MET A 34 -4.76 -1.03 22.66
CA MET A 34 -5.06 -2.46 22.60
C MET A 34 -5.33 -2.94 21.17
N HIS A 35 -6.11 -2.17 20.40
CA HIS A 35 -6.33 -2.48 18.98
C HIS A 35 -5.01 -2.45 18.18
N LYS A 36 -4.13 -1.47 18.43
CA LYS A 36 -2.82 -1.39 17.78
C LYS A 36 -1.91 -2.58 18.14
N VAL A 37 -1.95 -3.04 19.39
CA VAL A 37 -1.18 -4.23 19.83
C VAL A 37 -1.67 -5.48 19.09
N ILE A 38 -2.99 -5.71 19.05
CA ILE A 38 -3.58 -6.85 18.34
C ILE A 38 -3.20 -6.81 16.85
N SER A 39 -3.40 -5.66 16.20
CA SER A 39 -3.02 -5.44 14.80
C SER A 39 -1.53 -5.73 14.57
N LYS A 40 -0.65 -5.25 15.46
CA LYS A 40 0.79 -5.49 15.35
C LYS A 40 1.15 -6.97 15.44
N VAL A 41 0.50 -7.73 16.32
CA VAL A 41 0.69 -9.18 16.44
C VAL A 41 0.25 -9.88 15.15
N MET A 42 -0.91 -9.51 14.59
CA MET A 42 -1.40 -10.04 13.32
C MET A 42 -0.43 -9.74 12.17
N THR A 43 0.00 -8.48 12.01
CA THR A 43 0.95 -8.10 10.96
C THR A 43 2.27 -8.84 11.08
N ARG A 44 2.79 -9.05 12.30
CA ARG A 44 4.02 -9.83 12.51
C ARG A 44 3.87 -11.30 12.09
N ARG A 45 2.69 -11.89 12.28
CA ARG A 45 2.41 -13.26 11.82
C ARG A 45 2.29 -13.30 10.30
N MET A 46 1.51 -12.40 9.70
CA MET A 46 1.35 -12.31 8.25
C MET A 46 2.67 -12.05 7.52
N SER A 47 3.54 -11.21 8.10
CA SER A 47 4.86 -10.91 7.52
C SER A 47 5.74 -12.13 7.31
N LYS A 48 5.51 -13.24 8.03
CA LYS A 48 6.29 -14.48 7.85
C LYS A 48 5.89 -15.27 6.61
N VAL A 49 4.63 -15.15 6.17
CA VAL A 49 4.08 -15.87 5.02
C VAL A 49 3.91 -14.99 3.80
N LEU A 50 3.98 -13.67 3.96
CA LEU A 50 3.72 -12.71 2.89
C LEU A 50 4.60 -12.98 1.65
N GLY A 51 5.87 -13.33 1.85
CA GLY A 51 6.81 -13.60 0.75
C GLY A 51 6.46 -14.80 -0.13
N SER A 52 5.62 -15.75 0.32
CA SER A 52 5.15 -16.86 -0.52
C SER A 52 3.83 -16.56 -1.23
N ILE A 53 3.13 -15.47 -0.86
CA ILE A 53 1.81 -15.10 -1.39
C ILE A 53 1.96 -14.03 -2.49
N ILE A 54 2.92 -13.11 -2.36
CA ILE A 54 3.12 -12.00 -3.28
C ILE A 54 4.21 -12.29 -4.32
N ASN A 55 4.11 -11.64 -5.48
CA ASN A 55 5.15 -11.69 -6.51
C ASN A 55 6.40 -10.91 -6.05
N ASN A 56 7.59 -11.33 -6.49
CA ASN A 56 8.85 -10.61 -6.24
C ASN A 56 8.85 -9.15 -6.76
N CYS A 57 8.06 -8.85 -7.79
CA CYS A 57 7.88 -7.49 -8.31
C CYS A 57 7.04 -6.59 -7.36
N GLN A 58 6.37 -7.17 -6.36
CA GLN A 58 5.64 -6.44 -5.32
C GLN A 58 6.53 -6.30 -4.08
N SER A 59 6.95 -5.06 -3.82
CA SER A 59 8.00 -4.79 -2.83
C SER A 59 7.68 -3.74 -1.81
N ALA A 60 6.71 -2.88 -2.10
CA ALA A 60 6.25 -1.90 -1.14
C ALA A 60 5.75 -2.63 0.12
N PHE A 61 6.21 -2.17 1.28
CA PHE A 61 5.83 -2.70 2.59
C PHE A 61 6.27 -4.17 2.87
N VAL A 62 7.20 -4.71 2.08
CA VAL A 62 7.78 -6.04 2.31
C VAL A 62 9.10 -5.92 3.07
N PRO A 63 9.31 -6.68 4.15
CA PRO A 63 10.59 -6.65 4.87
C PRO A 63 11.76 -6.96 3.94
N ARG A 64 12.89 -6.26 4.16
CA ARG A 64 14.14 -6.41 3.39
C ARG A 64 14.07 -6.00 1.91
N GLN A 65 12.94 -5.51 1.44
CA GLN A 65 12.82 -4.90 0.12
C GLN A 65 13.04 -3.38 0.20
N GLN A 66 13.87 -2.85 -0.70
CA GLN A 66 14.15 -1.42 -0.79
C GLN A 66 13.58 -0.83 -2.08
N ILE A 67 13.12 0.42 -2.02
CA ILE A 67 12.59 1.13 -3.19
C ILE A 67 13.63 1.26 -4.31
N ARG A 68 14.93 1.32 -3.96
CA ARG A 68 16.05 1.38 -4.90
C ARG A 68 16.07 0.20 -5.88
N ASN A 69 15.77 -1.01 -5.39
CA ASN A 69 15.73 -2.20 -6.23
C ASN A 69 14.67 -2.08 -7.34
N HIS A 70 13.56 -1.39 -7.06
CA HIS A 70 12.46 -1.20 -8.00
C HIS A 70 12.74 -0.11 -9.00
N ILE A 71 13.42 0.96 -8.56
CA ILE A 71 13.92 2.00 -9.46
C ILE A 71 14.93 1.39 -10.45
N LEU A 72 15.84 0.53 -9.97
CA LEU A 72 16.80 -0.15 -10.84
C LEU A 72 16.10 -1.09 -11.83
N LEU A 73 15.15 -1.91 -11.35
CA LEU A 73 14.37 -2.79 -12.21
C LEU A 73 13.62 -1.99 -13.30
N ALA A 74 12.97 -0.88 -12.93
CA ALA A 74 12.30 -0.01 -13.89
C ALA A 74 13.28 0.59 -14.90
N TYR A 75 14.46 1.03 -14.46
CA TYR A 75 15.51 1.53 -15.34
C TYR A 75 15.98 0.46 -16.34
N GLU A 76 16.18 -0.77 -15.89
CA GLU A 76 16.57 -1.89 -16.75
C GLU A 76 15.47 -2.27 -17.75
N LEU A 77 14.21 -2.29 -17.33
CA LEU A 77 13.07 -2.55 -18.22
C LEU A 77 12.93 -1.47 -19.30
N LEU A 78 13.20 -0.21 -18.95
CA LEU A 78 13.15 0.92 -19.88
C LEU A 78 14.41 1.06 -20.72
N LYS A 79 15.46 0.30 -20.41
CA LYS A 79 16.70 0.33 -21.15
C LYS A 79 16.44 -0.10 -22.60
N GLY A 80 16.72 0.80 -23.52
CA GLY A 80 16.52 0.55 -24.95
C GLY A 80 15.19 1.03 -25.52
N TYR A 81 14.28 1.60 -24.70
CA TYR A 81 13.08 2.27 -25.23
C TYR A 81 13.41 3.40 -26.21
N SER A 82 14.59 4.02 -26.09
CA SER A 82 15.05 5.08 -27.00
C SER A 82 15.82 4.59 -28.23
N ARG A 83 15.97 3.28 -28.44
CA ARG A 83 16.70 2.74 -29.61
C ARG A 83 15.83 2.82 -30.86
N LYS A 84 16.40 3.37 -31.94
CA LYS A 84 15.75 3.41 -33.26
C LYS A 84 15.76 2.01 -33.89
N GLY A 85 14.64 1.60 -34.48
CA GLY A 85 14.49 0.34 -35.23
C GLY A 85 14.04 -0.87 -34.40
N ASP A 86 13.73 -0.68 -33.12
CA ASP A 86 13.18 -1.73 -32.25
C ASP A 86 11.63 -1.75 -32.33
N THR A 87 11.00 -2.82 -31.86
CA THR A 87 9.52 -2.93 -31.85
C THR A 87 8.90 -1.80 -31.02
N PRO A 88 7.72 -1.26 -31.37
CA PRO A 88 7.03 -0.26 -30.56
C PRO A 88 6.80 -0.75 -29.12
N ARG A 89 7.13 0.09 -28.12
CA ARG A 89 6.95 -0.20 -26.68
C ARG A 89 6.19 0.94 -26.01
N TYR A 90 5.45 0.61 -24.96
CA TYR A 90 4.71 1.58 -24.13
C TYR A 90 4.91 1.29 -22.64
N THR A 91 4.72 2.30 -21.81
CA THR A 91 4.69 2.19 -20.35
C THR A 91 3.37 2.71 -19.82
N MET A 92 2.77 1.97 -18.90
CA MET A 92 1.56 2.38 -18.22
C MET A 92 1.86 2.62 -16.75
N GLN A 93 1.53 3.82 -16.26
CA GLN A 93 1.53 4.12 -14.83
C GLN A 93 0.09 4.02 -14.32
N LEU A 94 -0.11 3.15 -13.34
CA LEU A 94 -1.40 2.92 -12.68
C LEU A 94 -1.32 3.39 -11.24
N ASP A 95 -2.33 4.14 -10.80
CA ASP A 95 -2.49 4.54 -9.40
C ASP A 95 -3.91 4.20 -8.92
N LEU A 96 -4.02 3.74 -7.68
CA LEU A 96 -5.28 3.31 -7.08
C LEU A 96 -5.84 4.40 -6.19
N HIS A 97 -6.98 4.95 -6.59
CA HIS A 97 -7.68 5.94 -5.78
C HIS A 97 -8.23 5.29 -4.49
N LYS A 98 -7.85 5.83 -3.33
CA LYS A 98 -8.31 5.37 -2.00
C LYS A 98 -8.14 3.84 -1.79
N ALA A 99 -6.95 3.32 -2.12
CA ALA A 99 -6.66 1.89 -2.06
C ALA A 99 -7.01 1.18 -0.73
N TYR A 100 -6.91 1.88 0.41
CA TYR A 100 -7.26 1.32 1.72
C TYR A 100 -8.77 1.34 2.03
N ASP A 101 -9.53 2.23 1.39
CA ASP A 101 -10.97 2.37 1.63
C ASP A 101 -11.79 1.51 0.65
N MET A 102 -11.21 1.14 -0.50
CA MET A 102 -11.87 0.39 -1.58
C MET A 102 -11.53 -1.10 -1.61
N VAL A 103 -11.08 -1.67 -0.48
CA VAL A 103 -10.72 -3.09 -0.39
C VAL A 103 -11.97 -3.98 -0.40
N ASP A 104 -12.03 -4.92 -1.34
CA ASP A 104 -13.05 -5.97 -1.35
C ASP A 104 -12.69 -7.10 -0.37
N TRP A 105 -13.44 -7.17 0.73
CA TRP A 105 -13.20 -8.12 1.83
C TRP A 105 -13.36 -9.59 1.40
N PRO A 106 -14.43 -9.99 0.69
CA PRO A 106 -14.53 -11.30 0.05
C PRO A 106 -13.31 -11.70 -0.78
N ALA A 107 -12.84 -10.82 -1.68
CA ALA A 107 -11.65 -11.11 -2.48
C ALA A 107 -10.40 -11.27 -1.62
N LEU A 108 -10.23 -10.41 -0.61
CA LEU A 108 -9.09 -10.51 0.32
C LEU A 108 -9.07 -11.84 1.08
N LYS A 109 -10.23 -12.31 1.56
CA LYS A 109 -10.37 -13.59 2.27
C LYS A 109 -10.13 -14.82 1.38
N ARG A 110 -10.24 -14.67 0.06
CA ARG A 110 -9.94 -15.76 -0.89
C ARG A 110 -8.45 -15.84 -1.21
N ILE A 111 -7.75 -14.71 -1.13
CA ILE A 111 -6.31 -14.61 -1.40
C ILE A 111 -5.48 -15.01 -0.18
N LEU A 112 -5.93 -14.62 1.03
CA LEU A 112 -5.31 -14.96 2.32
C LEU A 112 -5.77 -16.33 2.83
#